data_AF-A0A5J5GGG3-F1
#
_entry.id   AF-A0A5J5GGG3-F1
#
_cell.length_a   1.000
_cell.length_b   1.000
_cell.length_c   1.000
_cell.angle_alpha   90.00
_cell.angle_beta   90.00
_cell.angle_gamma   90.00
#
_symmetry.space_group_name_H-M   'P 1'
#
loop_
_entity.id
_entity.type
_entity.pdbx_description
1 polymer ?
#
loop_
_entity_poly.entity_id
_entity_poly.type
_entity_poly.pdbx_seq_one_letter_code
_entity_poly.pdbx_strand_id
1 'polypeptide(L)' 'MTVASQVKTCVASLKSAQASLEQFALETQNEDAKQMFTSAAAQTQQIVQQVESRVQKIEQEEPQYRGF' A
#
# COMPACT_ATOMS: atom_id res chain seq x y z
N MET A 1 -1.30 16.63 -12.90
CA MET A 1 -1.00 15.46 -12.05
C MET A 1 -0.15 15.97 -10.91
N THR A 2 -0.61 15.83 -9.67
CA THR A 2 0.05 16.41 -8.49
C THR A 2 1.00 15.40 -7.85
N VAL A 3 1.87 15.83 -6.94
CA VAL A 3 2.73 14.88 -6.21
C VAL A 3 1.85 13.96 -5.36
N ALA A 4 0.82 14.51 -4.69
CA ALA A 4 -0.15 13.70 -3.95
C ALA A 4 -0.82 12.64 -4.84
N SER A 5 -1.22 13.01 -6.07
CA SER A 5 -1.85 12.08 -7.02
C SER A 5 -0.90 10.95 -7.43
N GLN A 6 0.39 11.23 -7.66
CA GLN A 6 1.37 10.20 -8.00
C GLN A 6 1.60 9.23 -6.84
N VAL A 7 1.72 9.76 -5.62
CA VAL A 7 1.92 8.93 -4.42
C VAL A 7 0.67 8.11 -4.11
N LYS A 8 -0.54 8.65 -4.32
CA LYS A 8 -1.80 7.88 -4.21
C LYS A 8 -1.87 6.71 -5.19
N THR A 9 -1.43 6.89 -6.44
CA THR A 9 -1.32 5.79 -7.40
C THR A 9 -0.33 4.73 -6.91
N CYS A 10 0.79 5.13 -6.34
CA CYS A 10 1.74 4.19 -5.72
C CYS A 10 1.10 3.40 -4.57
N VAL A 11 0.36 4.06 -3.67
CA VAL A 11 -0.41 3.40 -2.59
C VAL A 11 -1.40 2.38 -3.15
N ALA A 12 -2.12 2.72 -4.23
CA ALA A 12 -3.04 1.79 -4.87
C ALA A 12 -2.32 0.54 -5.40
N SER A 13 -1.17 0.72 -6.07
CA SER A 13 -0.35 -0.40 -6.53
C SER A 13 0.17 -1.28 -5.39
N LEU A 14 0.58 -0.68 -4.26
CA LEU A 14 1.00 -1.41 -3.07
C LEU A 14 -0.14 -2.22 -2.44
N LYS A 15 -1.35 -1.66 -2.37
CA LYS A 15 -2.55 -2.39 -1.90
C LYS A 15 -2.90 -3.56 -2.82
N SER A 16 -2.80 -3.38 -4.14
CA SER A 16 -2.99 -4.49 -5.09
C SER A 16 -1.95 -5.59 -4.88
N ALA A 17 -0.68 -5.22 -4.67
CA ALA A 17 0.38 -6.19 -4.40
C ALA A 17 0.16 -6.93 -3.06
N GLN A 18 -0.24 -6.23 -2.00
CA GLN A 18 -0.63 -6.83 -0.72
C GLN A 18 -1.74 -7.86 -0.91
N ALA A 19 -2.81 -7.51 -1.62
CA ALA A 19 -3.93 -8.41 -1.87
C ALA A 19 -3.49 -9.65 -2.69
N SER A 20 -2.59 -9.49 -3.67
CA SER A 20 -2.02 -10.63 -4.39
C SER A 20 -1.22 -11.56 -3.46
N LEU A 21 -0.43 -11.01 -2.53
CA LEU A 21 0.31 -11.81 -1.54
C LEU A 21 -0.65 -12.58 -0.61
N GLU A 22 -1.72 -11.94 -0.14
CA GLU A 22 -2.77 -12.61 0.64
C GLU A 22 -3.42 -13.74 -0.16
N GLN A 23 -3.75 -13.50 -1.43
CA GLN A 23 -4.31 -14.52 -2.31
C GLN A 23 -3.35 -15.70 -2.50
N PHE A 24 -2.06 -15.46 -2.73
CA PHE A 24 -1.06 -16.52 -2.86
C PHE A 24 -0.91 -17.34 -1.57
N ALA A 25 -1.02 -16.70 -0.40
CA ALA A 25 -1.02 -17.40 0.88
C ALA A 25 -2.26 -18.31 1.05
N LEU A 26 -3.41 -17.92 0.50
CA LEU A 26 -4.65 -18.71 0.53
C LEU A 26 -4.62 -19.89 -0.44
N GLU A 27 -4.03 -19.71 -1.62
CA GLU A 27 -4.00 -20.71 -2.69
C GLU A 27 -2.89 -21.75 -2.53
N THR A 28 -1.77 -21.39 -1.88
CA THR A 28 -0.65 -22.31 -1.72
C THR A 28 -0.93 -23.40 -0.70
N GLN A 29 -0.51 -24.63 -1.02
CA GLN A 29 -0.52 -25.78 -0.09
C GLN A 29 0.82 -25.97 0.63
N ASN A 30 1.85 -25.21 0.25
CA ASN A 30 3.15 -25.25 0.92
C ASN A 30 3.13 -24.31 2.14
N GLU A 31 3.26 -24.88 3.33
CA GLU A 31 3.17 -24.15 4.60
C GLU A 31 4.27 -23.08 4.75
N ASP A 32 5.50 -23.34 4.30
CA ASP A 32 6.58 -22.35 4.34
C ASP A 32 6.27 -21.16 3.41
N ALA A 33 5.77 -21.45 2.20
CA ALA A 33 5.35 -20.42 1.26
C ALA A 33 4.16 -19.61 1.79
N LYS A 34 3.20 -20.27 2.46
CA LYS A 34 2.06 -19.61 3.11
C LYS A 34 2.52 -18.62 4.16
N GLN A 35 3.46 -19.02 5.03
CA GLN A 35 4.02 -18.14 6.04
C GLN A 35 4.82 -16.98 5.41
N MET A 36 5.59 -17.26 4.35
CA MET A 36 6.32 -16.24 3.60
C MET A 36 5.38 -15.18 3.01
N PHE A 37 4.34 -15.61 2.27
CA PHE A 37 3.37 -14.69 1.65
C PHE A 37 2.58 -13.90 2.69
N THR A 38 2.14 -14.55 3.78
CA THR A 38 1.45 -13.87 4.89
C THR A 38 2.34 -12.80 5.53
N SER A 39 3.61 -13.11 5.76
CA SER A 39 4.58 -12.16 6.34
C SER A 39 4.86 -11.00 5.38
N ALA A 40 4.99 -11.27 4.09
CA ALA A 40 5.20 -10.26 3.06
C ALA A 40 3.97 -9.33 2.92
N ALA A 41 2.76 -9.89 2.99
CA ALA A 41 1.52 -9.10 3.01
C ALA A 41 1.48 -8.15 4.21
N ALA A 42 1.79 -8.64 5.42
CA ALA A 42 1.83 -7.82 6.63
C ALA A 42 2.87 -6.70 6.55
N GLN A 43 4.08 -6.97 6.04
CA GLN A 43 5.10 -5.94 5.82
C GLN A 43 4.63 -4.91 4.77
N THR A 44 3.99 -5.36 3.70
CA THR A 44 3.45 -4.47 2.67
C THR A 44 2.35 -3.58 3.25
N GLN A 45 1.49 -4.11 4.11
CA GLN A 45 0.48 -3.32 4.83
C GLN A 45 1.10 -2.22 5.69
N GLN A 46 2.20 -2.50 6.39
CA GLN A 46 2.93 -1.48 7.16
C GLN A 46 3.51 -0.39 6.25
N ILE A 47 4.05 -0.76 5.08
CA ILE A 47 4.55 0.19 4.08
C ILE A 47 3.40 1.06 3.55
N VAL A 48 2.26 0.46 3.20
CA VAL A 48 1.05 1.18 2.76
C VAL A 48 0.66 2.25 3.77
N GLN A 49 0.57 1.90 5.06
CA GLN A 49 0.20 2.84 6.12
C GLN A 49 1.20 4.02 6.24
N GLN A 50 2.50 3.75 6.13
CA GLN A 50 3.53 4.79 6.17
C GLN A 50 3.41 5.75 4.98
N VAL A 51 3.20 5.21 3.78
CA VAL A 51 3.06 6.02 2.56
C VAL A 51 1.74 6.82 2.58
N GLU A 52 0.64 6.23 3.05
CA GLU A 52 -0.64 6.94 3.24
C GLU A 52 -0.51 8.12 4.21
N SER A 53 0.20 7.94 5.32
CA SER A 53 0.50 9.04 6.24
C SER A 53 1.28 10.16 5.56
N ARG A 54 2.22 9.82 4.65
CA ARG A 54 2.94 10.83 3.87
C ARG A 54 2.05 11.53 2.84
N VAL A 55 1.12 10.82 2.19
CA VAL A 55 0.15 11.42 1.26
C VAL A 55 -0.62 12.54 1.95
N GLN A 56 -1.16 12.28 3.16
CA GLN A 56 -1.93 13.28 3.91
C GLN A 56 -1.12 14.56 4.18
N LYS A 57 0.18 14.44 4.48
CA LYS A 57 1.06 15.60 4.67
C LYS A 57 1.28 16.36 3.36
N ILE A 58 1.49 15.66 2.25
CA ILE A 58 1.67 16.28 0.93
C ILE A 58 0.41 17.04 0.52
N GLU A 59 -0.79 16.50 0.78
CA GLU A 59 -2.04 17.19 0.49
C GLU A 59 -2.15 18.52 1.26
N GLN A 60 -1.69 18.58 2.52
CA GLN A 60 -1.67 19.85 3.28
C GLN A 60 -0.65 20.86 2.74
N GLU A 61 0.44 20.38 2.14
CA GLU A 61 1.48 21.18 1.51
C GLU A 61 1.01 21.74 0.14
N GLU A 62 0.11 21.03 -0.57
CA GLU A 62 -0.35 21.40 -1.91
C GLU A 62 -1.56 22.37 -1.89
N PRO A 63 -1.46 23.57 -2.49
CA PRO A 63 -2.52 24.59 -2.44
C PRO A 63 -3.88 24.13 -2.96
N GLN A 64 -3.87 23.24 -3.94
CA GLN A 64 -5.08 22.69 -4.58
C GLN A 64 -5.94 21.81 -3.65
N TYR A 65 -5.41 21.36 -2.51
CA TYR A 65 -6.14 20.57 -1.52
C TYR A 65 -6.59 21.40 -0.30
N ARG A 66 -6.21 22.68 -0.22
CA ARG A 66 -6.52 23.58 0.91
C ARG A 66 -7.94 24.19 0.88
N GLY A 67 -8.74 23.87 -0.13
CA GLY A 67 -10.05 24.51 -0.41
C GLY A 67 -11.28 23.64 -0.18
N PHE A 68 -11.18 22.54 0.56
CA PHE A 68 -12.31 21.71 0.99
C PHE A 68 -12.68 21.97 2.45
#